data_AF-A0A699W262-F1
#
_entry.id   AF-A0A699W262-F1
#
_cell.length_a   1.000
_cell.length_b   1.000
_cell.length_c   1.000
_cell.angle_alpha   90.00
_cell.angle_beta   90.00
_cell.angle_gamma   90.00
#
_symmetry.space_group_name_H-M   'P 1'
#
loop_
_entity.id
_entity.type
_entity.pdbx_description
1 polymer ?
#
loop_
_entity_poly.entity_id
_entity_poly.type
_entity_poly.pdbx_seq_one_letter_code
_entity_poly.pdbx_strand_id
1 'polypeptide(L)' 'MITGRKFPFGNHIKDSLLTLPPKVDMKIDEIQCMNIGKSKLVMTLTRLSESPQSTKRHYADMVVGVEEDNMIVFHEKIR' A
#
# COMPACT_ATOMS: atom_id res chain seq x y z
N MET A 1 25.75 -19.94 20.07
CA MET A 1 26.69 -18.80 20.03
C MET A 1 25.87 -17.51 20.00
N ILE A 2 25.82 -16.77 21.11
CA ILE A 2 25.14 -15.48 21.21
C ILE A 2 26.16 -14.43 20.79
N THR A 3 26.11 -13.97 19.54
CA THR A 3 26.95 -12.87 19.05
C THR A 3 26.47 -11.56 19.69
N GLY A 4 26.93 -11.33 20.92
CA GLY A 4 26.66 -10.16 21.72
C GLY A 4 27.34 -8.92 21.14
N ARG A 5 26.59 -8.16 20.33
CA ARG A 5 26.70 -6.71 20.30
C ARG A 5 25.28 -6.16 20.48
N LYS A 6 24.89 -5.89 21.73
CA LYS A 6 23.62 -5.22 22.02
C LYS A 6 23.78 -3.76 21.60
N PHE A 7 23.25 -3.41 20.43
CA PHE A 7 23.10 -2.03 20.01
C PHE A 7 21.69 -1.60 20.39
N PRO A 8 21.48 -0.96 21.55
CA PRO A 8 20.14 -0.61 22.02
C PRO A 8 19.37 0.14 20.93
N PHE A 9 19.99 1.12 20.27
CA PHE A 9 19.38 1.85 19.16
C PHE A 9 19.26 1.05 17.86
N GLY A 10 20.27 0.23 17.52
CA GLY A 10 20.26 -0.54 16.27
C GLY A 10 19.18 -1.63 16.23
N ASN A 11 18.88 -2.24 17.38
CA ASN A 11 17.83 -3.24 17.49
C ASN A 11 16.44 -2.60 17.30
N HIS A 12 16.17 -1.44 17.92
CA HIS A 12 14.91 -0.73 17.71
C HIS A 12 14.68 -0.31 16.26
N ILE A 13 15.74 0.09 15.54
CA ILE A 13 15.67 0.40 14.11
C ILE A 13 15.35 -0.86 13.31
N LYS A 14 16.05 -1.97 13.57
CA LYS A 14 15.83 -3.26 12.89
C LYS A 14 14.38 -3.74 13.07
N ASP A 15 13.87 -3.71 14.30
CA ASP A 15 12.50 -4.14 14.61
C ASP A 15 11.48 -3.22 13.93
N SER A 16 11.72 -1.89 13.91
CA SER A 16 10.85 -0.94 13.22
C SER A 16 10.80 -1.22 11.71
N LEU A 17 11.95 -1.47 11.08
CA LEU A 17 12.05 -1.80 9.66
C LEU A 17 11.30 -3.09 9.32
N LEU A 18 11.28 -4.09 10.21
CA LEU A 18 10.55 -5.35 10.03
C LEU A 18 9.02 -5.18 10.15
N THR A 19 8.55 -4.08 10.75
CA THR A 19 7.11 -3.76 10.90
C THR A 19 6.58 -2.77 9.86
N LEU A 20 7.42 -2.34 8.91
CA LEU A 20 6.99 -1.45 7.84
C LEU A 20 5.87 -2.08 7.02
N PRO A 21 4.98 -1.25 6.42
CA PRO A 21 4.00 -1.73 5.47
C PRO A 21 4.68 -2.53 4.35
N PRO A 22 3.99 -3.56 3.81
CA PRO A 22 4.55 -4.35 2.73
C PRO A 22 4.80 -3.45 1.52
N LYS A 23 5.85 -3.76 0.76
CA LYS A 23 6.03 -3.13 -0.55
C LYS A 23 4.91 -3.59 -1.47
N VAL A 24 4.19 -2.64 -2.06
CA VAL A 24 3.11 -2.89 -3.01
C VAL A 24 3.49 -2.29 -4.34
N ASP A 25 3.40 -3.09 -5.40
CA ASP A 25 3.43 -2.62 -6.77
C ASP A 25 2.03 -2.19 -7.20
N MET A 26 1.92 -1.05 -7.87
CA MET A 26 0.66 -0.51 -8.34
C MET A 26 0.73 -0.37 -9.87
N LYS A 27 -0.27 -0.93 -10.54
CA LYS A 27 -0.46 -0.77 -11.99
C LYS A 27 -1.84 -0.23 -12.26
N ILE A 28 -1.93 0.72 -13.19
CA ILE A 28 -3.18 1.33 -13.62
C ILE A 28 -3.25 1.14 -15.13
N ASP A 29 -4.32 0.50 -15.58
CA ASP A 29 -4.60 0.26 -16.98
C ASP A 29 -5.95 0.87 -17.34
N GLU A 30 -6.01 1.61 -18.44
CA GLU A 30 -7.27 2.07 -18.99
C GLU A 30 -7.85 0.97 -19.89
N ILE A 31 -9.11 0.63 -19.68
CA ILE A 31 -9.81 -0.36 -20.49
C ILE A 31 -10.91 0.32 -21.30
N GLN A 32 -11.06 -0.12 -22.55
CA GLN A 32 -12.02 0.45 -23.48
C GLN A 32 -13.45 0.20 -22.97
N CYS A 33 -14.19 1.28 -22.78
CA CYS A 33 -15.62 1.21 -22.50
C CYS A 33 -16.39 1.33 -23.81
N MET A 34 -17.38 0.45 -24.03
CA MET A 34 -18.26 0.53 -25.22
C MET A 34 -19.20 1.74 -25.17
N ASN A 35 -19.34 2.39 -24.01
CA ASN A 35 -20.20 3.54 -23.82
C ASN A 35 -19.40 4.84 -24.01
N ILE A 36 -19.86 5.69 -24.94
CA ILE A 36 -19.28 7.00 -25.20
C ILE A 36 -19.28 7.82 -23.90
N GLY A 37 -18.13 8.41 -23.56
CA GLY A 37 -17.97 9.33 -22.42
C GLY A 37 -17.69 8.68 -21.07
N LYS A 38 -17.51 7.35 -20.98
CA LYS A 38 -17.06 6.69 -19.75
C LYS A 38 -15.66 6.12 -19.94
N SER A 39 -14.68 6.62 -19.21
CA SER A 39 -13.39 5.96 -19.04
C SER A 39 -13.51 4.93 -17.91
N LYS A 40 -12.89 3.76 -18.08
CA LYS A 40 -12.82 2.73 -17.04
C LYS A 40 -11.36 2.42 -16.77
N LEU A 41 -10.95 2.63 -15.53
CA LEU A 41 -9.61 2.35 -15.06
C LEU A 41 -9.64 1.06 -14.24
N VAL A 42 -8.64 0.22 -14.44
CA VAL A 42 -8.39 -0.97 -13.63
C VAL A 42 -7.09 -0.72 -12.87
N MET A 43 -7.18 -0.69 -11.54
CA MET A 43 -6.01 -0.58 -10.68
C MET A 43 -5.72 -1.95 -10.07
N THR A 44 -4.50 -2.45 -10.28
CA THR A 44 -4.02 -3.70 -9.72
C THR A 44 -2.96 -3.43 -8.67
N LEU A 45 -3.17 -3.97 -7.47
CA LEU A 45 -2.22 -3.87 -6.35
C LEU A 45 -1.60 -5.25 -6.10
N THR A 46 -0.27 -5.35 -6.25
CA THR A 46 0.46 -6.60 -6.02
C THR A 46 1.37 -6.44 -4.81
N ARG A 47 1.14 -7.25 -3.78
CA ARG A 47 2.02 -7.29 -2.61
C ARG A 47 3.32 -8.01 -2.99
N LEU A 48 4.44 -7.29 -2.96
CA LEU A 48 5.76 -7.82 -3.35
C LEU A 48 6.53 -8.46 -2.19
N SER A 49 6.21 -8.07 -0.95
CA SER A 49 6.86 -8.59 0.26
C SER A 49 5.82 -8.91 1.32
N GLU A 50 5.91 -10.09 1.94
CA GLU A 50 5.24 -10.35 3.20
C GLU A 50 6.18 -10.01 4.35
N SER A 51 5.74 -9.16 5.28
CA SER A 51 6.50 -8.89 6.51
C SER A 51 6.43 -10.13 7.39
N PRO A 52 7.54 -10.87 7.61
CA PRO A 52 7.48 -12.21 8.21
C PRO A 52 7.12 -12.21 9.70
N GLN A 53 7.03 -11.05 10.35
CA GLN A 53 6.94 -10.91 11.82
C GLN A 53 5.99 -9.82 12.30
N SER A 54 5.21 -9.19 11.41
CA SER A 54 4.27 -8.14 11.81
C SER A 54 2.96 -8.76 12.31
N THR A 55 2.64 -8.57 13.60
CA THR A 55 1.29 -8.81 14.13
C THR A 55 0.30 -7.72 13.73
N LYS A 56 0.78 -6.65 13.08
CA LYS A 56 -0.06 -5.54 12.61
C LYS A 56 -0.71 -5.90 11.28
N ARG A 57 -2.03 -5.71 11.20
CA ARG A 57 -2.76 -5.78 9.93
C ARG A 57 -2.52 -4.50 9.14
N HIS A 58 -2.23 -4.66 7.85
CA HIS A 58 -2.07 -3.55 6.93
C HIS A 58 -3.35 -3.38 6.12
N TYR A 59 -3.92 -2.18 6.16
CA TYR A 59 -5.13 -1.79 5.43
C TYR A 59 -4.80 -0.64 4.49
N ALA A 60 -5.55 -0.52 3.40
CA ALA A 60 -5.45 0.60 2.48
C ALA A 60 -6.85 1.14 2.16
N ASP A 61 -6.92 2.41 1.79
CA ASP A 61 -8.11 3.05 1.26
C ASP A 61 -7.75 3.59 -0.13
N MET A 62 -8.56 3.27 -1.15
CA MET A 62 -8.47 3.88 -2.48
C MET A 62 -9.36 5.11 -2.49
N VAL A 63 -8.80 6.26 -2.82
CA VAL A 63 -9.53 7.53 -2.93
C VAL A 63 -9.26 8.12 -4.31
N VAL A 64 -10.33 8.46 -5.03
CA VAL A 64 -10.26 9.22 -6.27
C VAL A 64 -10.95 10.55 -6.02
N GLY A 65 -10.28 11.64 -6.36
CA GLY A 65 -10.80 12.99 -6.14
C GLY A 65 -10.41 13.94 -7.27
N VAL A 66 -11.11 15.07 -7.31
CA VAL A 66 -10.79 16.24 -8.13
C VAL A 66 -10.14 17.25 -7.19
N GLU A 67 -8.86 17.53 -7.41
CA GLU A 67 -8.05 18.36 -6.51
C GLU A 67 -8.53 19.81 -6.50
N GLU A 68 -8.88 20.34 -7.67
CA GLU A 68 -9.30 21.73 -7.86
C GLU A 68 -10.59 22.05 -7.10
N ASP A 69 -11.52 21.09 -7.04
CA ASP A 69 -12.81 21.21 -6.37
C ASP A 69 -12.77 20.67 -4.93
N ASN A 70 -11.62 20.15 -4.48
CA ASN A 70 -11.46 19.47 -3.19
C ASN A 70 -12.56 18.40 -2.94
N MET A 71 -12.90 17.64 -3.98
CA MET A 71 -14.04 16.72 -3.98
C MET A 71 -13.58 15.27 -4.14
N ILE A 72 -14.04 14.38 -3.25
CA ILE A 72 -13.86 12.94 -3.40
C ILE A 72 -14.99 12.39 -4.27
N VAL A 73 -14.64 11.78 -5.39
CA VAL A 73 -15.59 11.15 -6.33
C VAL A 73 -15.75 9.64 -6.08
N PHE A 74 -14.76 9.00 -5.47
CA PHE A 74 -14.80 7.58 -5.13
C PHE A 74 -13.93 7.27 -3.91
N HIS A 75 -14.44 6.40 -3.03
CA HIS A 75 -13.71 5.89 -1.87
C HIS A 75 -14.02 4.42 -1.65
N GLU A 76 -12.98 3.59 -1.55
CA GLU A 76 -13.12 2.16 -1.28
C GLU A 76 -12.07 1.67 -0.27
N LYS A 77 -12.48 0.75 0.61
CA LYS A 77 -11.61 0.10 1.59
C LYS A 77 -11.01 -1.18 1.04
N ILE A 78 -9.69 -1.29 1.03
CA ILE A 78 -8.94 -2.46 0.60
C ILE A 78 -8.43 -3.17 1.87
N ARG A 79 -8.90 -4.40 2.08
CA ARG A 79 -8.62 -5.23 3.28
C ARG A 79 -7.73 -6.41 2.96
#